data_AF-A0A2E2HLX3-F1
#
_entry.id   AF-A0A2E2HLX3-F1
#
_cell.length_a   1.000
_cell.length_b   1.000
_cell.length_c   1.000
_cell.angle_alpha   90.00
_cell.angle_beta   90.00
_cell.angle_gamma   90.00
#
_symmetry.space_group_name_H-M   'P 1'
#
loop_
_entity.id
_entity.type
_entity.pdbx_description
1 polymer ?
#
loop_
_entity_poly.entity_id
_entity_poly.type
_entity_poly.pdbx_seq_one_letter_code
_entity_poly.pdbx_strand_id
1 'polypeptide(L)'
;MVKEQPKAKGSLIFNRRNVITVLVLLHFSVLLINNLPHTPFTKKVQNLYLWYMNLTGQYQTGWGMYGTVTRQNDHYQLKVYNSGNPVQEYRFYEIENARELYFVETIPNKIPVLQNYLSRAYLTYKQKDLNLEENEKIELHRNSATIVLKDQPNNVPTALPTLIWPLDPEQEAPEEGE
;
A
#
# COMPACT_ATOMS: atom_id res chain seq x y z
N MET A 1 55.19 38.40 16.04
CA MET A 1 53.76 38.74 15.79
C MET A 1 53.18 37.69 14.85
N VAL A 2 52.31 36.83 15.39
CA VAL A 2 51.61 35.80 14.60
C VAL A 2 50.41 36.48 13.92
N LYS A 3 50.35 36.43 12.58
CA LYS A 3 49.17 36.88 11.82
C LYS A 3 48.07 35.82 12.01
N GLU A 4 47.09 36.12 12.84
CA GLU A 4 45.86 35.33 12.90
C GLU A 4 45.12 35.44 11.56
N GLN A 5 44.80 34.30 10.94
CA GLN A 5 43.89 34.26 9.81
C GLN A 5 42.44 34.46 10.29
N PRO A 6 41.60 35.21 9.57
CA PRO A 6 40.21 35.38 9.96
C PRO A 6 39.47 34.05 9.80
N LYS A 7 38.84 33.60 10.90
CA LYS A 7 37.87 32.50 10.88
C LYS A 7 36.81 32.78 9.82
N ALA A 8 36.74 31.94 8.80
CA ALA A 8 35.65 31.94 7.84
C ALA A 8 34.33 31.64 8.58
N LYS A 9 33.59 32.70 8.93
CA LYS A 9 32.17 32.58 9.27
C LYS A 9 31.48 32.14 7.99
N GLY A 10 31.13 30.87 7.90
CA GLY A 10 30.32 30.34 6.81
C GLY A 10 28.97 31.06 6.78
N SER A 11 28.89 32.15 6.01
CA SER A 11 27.60 32.70 5.64
C SER A 11 27.00 31.75 4.62
N LEU A 12 25.88 31.12 4.98
CA LEU A 12 25.01 30.45 4.03
C LEU A 12 24.45 31.55 3.12
N ILE A 13 25.14 31.82 2.02
CA ILE A 13 24.65 32.72 0.99
C ILE A 13 23.44 32.01 0.36
N PHE A 14 22.24 32.38 0.79
CA PHE A 14 20.98 31.93 0.22
C PHE A 14 20.78 32.60 -1.15
N ASN A 15 21.57 32.18 -2.15
CA ASN A 15 21.28 32.50 -3.54
C ASN A 15 20.05 31.70 -3.99
N ARG A 16 19.19 32.29 -4.84
CA ARG A 16 17.96 31.64 -5.36
C ARG A 16 18.21 30.22 -5.91
N ARG A 17 19.39 29.99 -6.50
CA ARG A 17 19.85 28.65 -6.94
C ARG A 17 20.00 27.67 -5.78
N ASN A 18 20.60 28.08 -4.66
CA ASN A 18 20.78 27.24 -3.48
C ASN A 18 19.43 26.88 -2.84
N VAL A 19 18.47 27.82 -2.83
CA VAL A 19 17.10 27.55 -2.36
C VAL A 19 16.42 26.49 -3.22
N ILE A 20 16.48 26.64 -4.55
CA ILE A 20 15.89 25.66 -5.47
C ILE A 20 16.54 24.29 -5.30
N THR A 21 17.88 24.23 -5.21
CA THR A 21 18.59 22.96 -4.99
C THR A 21 18.17 22.30 -3.68
N VAL A 22 18.03 23.06 -2.59
CA VAL A 22 17.57 22.52 -1.30
C VAL A 22 16.14 22.00 -1.40
N LEU A 23 15.23 22.72 -2.07
CA LEU A 23 13.85 22.26 -2.28
C LEU A 23 13.78 20.98 -3.12
N VAL A 24 14.61 20.87 -4.15
CA VAL A 24 14.72 19.66 -4.98
C VAL A 24 15.28 18.50 -4.16
N LEU A 25 16.33 18.71 -3.38
CA LEU A 25 16.91 17.69 -2.51
C LEU A 25 15.92 17.23 -1.43
N LEU A 26 15.16 18.16 -0.85
CA LEU A 26 14.09 17.84 0.10
C LEU A 26 13.03 16.97 -0.58
N HIS A 27 12.58 17.34 -1.78
CA HIS A 27 11.60 16.59 -2.56
C HIS A 27 12.03 15.14 -2.76
N PHE A 28 13.25 14.92 -3.27
CA PHE A 28 13.76 13.57 -3.50
C PHE A 28 14.05 12.80 -2.21
N SER A 29 14.47 13.48 -1.15
CA SER A 29 14.70 12.85 0.16
C SER A 29 13.39 12.33 0.77
N VAL A 30 12.31 13.09 0.65
CA VAL A 30 10.98 12.68 1.12
C VAL A 30 10.45 11.50 0.29
N LEU A 31 10.64 11.50 -1.03
CA LEU A 31 10.33 10.37 -1.90
C LEU A 31 11.15 9.11 -1.55
N LEU A 32 12.45 9.26 -1.26
CA LEU A 32 13.33 8.16 -0.89
C LEU A 32 12.86 7.51 0.42
N ILE A 33 12.58 8.31 1.45
CA ILE A 33 12.08 7.83 2.74
C ILE A 33 10.75 7.07 2.58
N ASN A 34 9.92 7.46 1.61
CA ASN A 34 8.67 6.76 1.36
C ASN A 34 8.84 5.36 0.75
N ASN A 35 9.89 5.16 -0.03
CA ASN A 35 10.19 3.88 -0.67
C ASN A 35 11.03 2.94 0.22
N LEU A 36 11.43 3.38 1.42
CA LEU A 36 12.11 2.53 2.37
C LEU A 36 11.14 1.54 3.05
N PRO A 37 11.62 0.35 3.43
CA PRO A 37 10.82 -0.63 4.16
C PRO A 37 10.29 -0.10 5.50
N HIS A 38 9.23 -0.72 6.01
CA HIS A 38 8.64 -0.36 7.29
C HIS A 38 9.64 -0.60 8.43
N THR A 39 10.14 0.51 8.97
CA THR A 39 11.03 0.56 10.13
C THR A 39 10.40 1.49 11.18
N PRO A 40 10.82 1.40 12.46
CA PRO A 40 10.41 2.36 13.48
C PRO A 40 10.68 3.81 13.07
N PHE A 41 11.75 4.04 12.28
CA PHE A 41 12.08 5.34 11.73
C PHE A 41 11.03 5.81 10.70
N THR A 42 10.67 4.98 9.70
CA THR A 42 9.71 5.37 8.66
C THR A 42 8.29 5.58 9.20
N LYS A 43 7.94 4.95 10.33
CA LYS A 43 6.70 5.26 11.08
C LYS A 43 6.72 6.65 11.72
N LYS A 44 7.84 7.04 12.36
CA LYS A 44 7.96 8.36 13.02
C LYS A 44 7.87 9.52 12.04
N VAL A 45 8.39 9.36 10.83
CA VAL A 45 8.42 10.41 9.79
C VAL A 45 7.21 10.37 8.86
N GLN A 46 6.26 9.45 9.07
CA GLN A 46 5.06 9.31 8.23
C GLN A 46 4.19 10.57 8.22
N ASN A 47 3.98 11.21 9.37
CA ASN A 47 3.17 12.43 9.46
C ASN A 47 3.82 13.60 8.70
N LEU A 48 5.15 13.70 8.73
CA LEU A 48 5.90 14.71 7.98
C LEU A 48 5.77 14.48 6.46
N TYR A 49 5.82 13.22 6.04
CA TYR A 49 5.60 12.83 4.65
C TYR A 49 4.17 13.19 4.18
N LEU A 50 3.16 12.82 4.96
CA LEU A 50 1.77 13.13 4.64
C LEU A 50 1.55 14.64 4.53
N TRP A 51 2.11 15.42 5.46
CA TRP A 51 2.08 16.88 5.41
C TRP A 51 2.75 17.43 4.13
N TYR A 52 3.93 16.93 3.78
CA TYR A 52 4.67 17.36 2.60
C TYR A 52 3.89 17.08 1.30
N MET A 53 3.36 15.87 1.17
CA MET A 53 2.53 15.48 0.02
C MET A 53 1.29 16.36 -0.08
N ASN A 54 0.66 16.69 1.06
CA ASN A 54 -0.50 17.59 1.10
C ASN A 54 -0.13 18.99 0.60
N LEU A 55 1.01 19.52 1.07
CA LEU A 55 1.49 20.84 0.68
C LEU A 55 1.85 20.93 -0.82
N THR A 56 2.41 19.87 -1.39
CA THR A 56 2.78 19.83 -2.82
C THR A 56 1.61 19.45 -3.74
N GLY A 57 0.42 19.19 -3.19
CA GLY A 57 -0.72 18.67 -3.95
C GLY A 57 -0.49 17.27 -4.52
N GLN A 58 0.55 16.59 -4.05
CA GLN A 58 0.86 15.22 -4.42
C GLN A 58 0.13 14.21 -3.53
N TYR A 59 -0.44 14.66 -2.41
CA TYR A 59 -1.33 13.86 -1.59
C TYR A 59 -2.64 13.70 -2.32
N GLN A 60 -2.85 12.49 -2.80
CA GLN A 60 -4.16 12.01 -3.17
C GLN A 60 -4.66 11.22 -1.95
N THR A 61 -5.80 11.64 -1.38
CA THR A 61 -6.53 10.87 -0.35
C THR A 61 -6.97 9.56 -0.98
N GLY A 62 -6.19 8.50 -0.72
CA GLY A 62 -6.21 7.31 -1.54
C GLY A 62 -5.62 7.59 -2.92
N TRP A 63 -4.98 6.60 -3.50
CA TRP A 63 -4.75 6.64 -4.94
C TRP A 63 -6.12 6.53 -5.59
N GLY A 64 -6.79 7.65 -5.86
CA GLY A 64 -8.20 7.67 -6.28
C GLY A 64 -8.47 6.82 -7.52
N MET A 65 -7.45 6.57 -8.35
CA MET A 65 -7.51 5.58 -9.43
C MET A 65 -7.88 4.18 -8.92
N TYR A 66 -7.39 3.74 -7.77
CA TYR A 66 -7.70 2.46 -7.13
C TYR A 66 -8.93 2.50 -6.23
N GLY A 67 -9.62 3.64 -6.07
CA GLY A 67 -10.89 3.69 -5.33
C GLY A 67 -12.07 3.15 -6.14
N THR A 68 -11.89 2.97 -7.45
CA THR A 68 -12.88 2.38 -8.35
C THR A 68 -12.20 1.51 -9.39
N VAL A 69 -12.78 0.37 -9.74
CA VAL A 69 -12.30 -0.48 -10.83
C VAL A 69 -12.35 0.33 -12.14
N THR A 70 -11.21 0.47 -12.83
CA THR A 70 -11.19 1.04 -14.19
C THR A 70 -10.54 0.08 -15.17
N ARG A 71 -10.66 0.33 -16.48
CA ARG A 71 -9.96 -0.47 -17.50
C ARG A 71 -8.44 -0.35 -17.41
N GLN A 72 -7.94 0.65 -16.71
CA GLN A 72 -6.54 1.01 -16.63
C GLN A 72 -5.88 0.53 -15.33
N ASN A 73 -6.66 0.14 -14.32
CA ASN A 73 -6.12 -0.28 -13.04
C ASN A 73 -7.04 -1.28 -12.33
N ASP A 74 -6.40 -2.19 -11.59
CA ASP A 74 -7.10 -3.05 -10.66
C ASP A 74 -7.49 -2.28 -9.40
N HIS A 75 -8.51 -2.77 -8.73
CA HIS A 75 -8.94 -2.28 -7.43
C HIS A 75 -8.77 -3.40 -6.41
N TYR A 76 -8.17 -3.06 -5.26
CA TYR A 76 -7.85 -4.01 -4.20
C TYR A 76 -8.63 -3.65 -2.94
N GLN A 77 -9.37 -4.61 -2.39
CA GLN A 77 -10.15 -4.44 -1.17
C GLN A 77 -10.07 -5.68 -0.30
N LEU A 78 -10.27 -5.52 1.00
CA LEU A 78 -10.38 -6.63 1.94
C LEU A 78 -11.85 -6.95 2.17
N LYS A 79 -12.24 -8.21 2.02
CA LYS A 79 -13.54 -8.70 2.46
C LYS A 79 -13.37 -9.39 3.81
N VAL A 80 -14.10 -8.91 4.81
CA VAL A 80 -14.25 -9.61 6.09
C VAL A 80 -15.65 -10.17 6.17
N TYR A 81 -15.79 -11.43 6.55
CA TYR A 81 -17.09 -12.09 6.64
C TYR A 81 -17.16 -13.06 7.82
N ASN A 82 -18.37 -13.27 8.33
CA ASN A 82 -18.62 -14.28 9.36
C ASN A 82 -18.64 -15.68 8.72
N SER A 83 -17.84 -16.61 9.25
CA SER A 83 -17.78 -18.00 8.79
C SER A 83 -19.13 -18.73 8.86
N GLY A 84 -20.01 -18.35 9.79
CA GLY A 84 -21.35 -18.92 9.92
C GLY A 84 -22.35 -18.43 8.87
N ASN A 85 -22.12 -17.25 8.27
CA ASN A 85 -23.01 -16.65 7.27
C ASN A 85 -22.25 -15.75 6.27
N PRO A 86 -21.41 -16.33 5.39
CA PRO A 86 -20.44 -15.58 4.57
C PRO A 86 -21.06 -14.71 3.47
N VAL A 87 -22.35 -14.89 3.18
CA VAL A 87 -23.09 -14.20 2.12
C VAL A 87 -23.86 -12.99 2.65
N GLN A 88 -24.36 -13.05 3.88
CA GLN A 88 -25.20 -11.99 4.45
C GLN A 88 -24.41 -11.10 5.43
N GLU A 89 -23.42 -11.65 6.12
CA GLU A 89 -22.63 -10.94 7.11
C GLU A 89 -21.21 -10.73 6.60
N TYR A 90 -21.04 -9.70 5.77
CA TYR A 90 -19.74 -9.27 5.28
C TYR A 90 -19.60 -7.75 5.28
N ARG A 91 -18.35 -7.30 5.30
CA ARG A 91 -17.94 -5.91 5.19
C ARG A 91 -16.69 -5.80 4.31
N PHE A 92 -16.65 -4.74 3.50
CA PHE A 92 -15.47 -4.41 2.71
C PHE A 92 -14.66 -3.31 3.39
N TYR A 93 -13.34 -3.46 3.34
CA TYR A 93 -12.38 -2.44 3.79
C TYR A 93 -11.51 -2.01 2.61
N GLU A 94 -11.48 -0.70 2.40
CA GLU A 94 -10.66 -0.06 1.38
C GLU A 94 -9.19 0.01 1.81
N ILE A 95 -8.29 -0.24 0.87
CA ILE A 95 -6.83 -0.11 1.10
C ILE A 95 -6.41 1.31 0.72
N GLU A 96 -6.56 2.25 1.65
CA GLU A 96 -6.24 3.67 1.41
C GLU A 96 -4.74 3.99 1.51
N ASN A 97 -3.97 3.14 2.20
CA ASN A 97 -2.55 3.38 2.43
C ASN A 97 -1.73 3.07 1.17
N ALA A 98 -1.03 4.08 0.66
CA ALA A 98 -0.21 3.99 -0.54
C ALA A 98 0.84 2.86 -0.53
N ARG A 99 1.46 2.58 0.62
CA ARG A 99 2.47 1.52 0.73
C ARG A 99 1.84 0.14 0.78
N GLU A 100 0.71 0.01 1.45
CA GLU A 100 -0.06 -1.24 1.45
C GLU A 100 -0.55 -1.57 0.05
N LEU A 101 -1.05 -0.56 -0.65
CA LEU A 101 -1.50 -0.68 -2.03
C LEU A 101 -0.36 -1.14 -2.96
N TYR A 102 0.80 -0.51 -2.88
CA TYR A 102 1.99 -0.94 -3.63
C TYR A 102 2.39 -2.38 -3.29
N PHE A 103 2.30 -2.79 -2.03
CA PHE A 103 2.58 -4.17 -1.64
C PHE A 103 1.59 -5.14 -2.32
N VAL A 104 0.28 -4.93 -2.18
CA VAL A 104 -0.73 -5.85 -2.72
C VAL A 104 -0.75 -5.88 -4.25
N GLU A 105 -0.41 -4.78 -4.92
CA GLU A 105 -0.22 -4.71 -6.37
C GLU A 105 0.92 -5.59 -6.89
N THR A 106 1.94 -5.81 -6.06
CA THR A 106 3.09 -6.63 -6.49
C THR A 106 2.82 -8.13 -6.36
N ILE A 107 1.83 -8.54 -5.57
CA ILE A 107 1.51 -9.96 -5.30
C ILE A 107 1.21 -10.72 -6.60
N PRO A 108 0.31 -10.29 -7.50
CA PRO A 108 -0.04 -11.04 -8.70
C PRO A 108 1.14 -11.25 -9.66
N ASN A 109 2.18 -10.43 -9.55
CA ASN A 109 3.36 -10.47 -10.42
C ASN A 109 4.45 -11.43 -9.90
N LYS A 110 4.22 -12.13 -8.78
CA LYS A 110 5.16 -13.10 -8.21
C LYS A 110 4.84 -14.53 -8.65
N ILE A 111 5.78 -15.46 -8.44
CA ILE A 111 5.53 -16.90 -8.60
C ILE A 111 4.45 -17.37 -7.59
N PRO A 112 3.62 -18.38 -7.90
CA PRO A 112 2.47 -18.77 -7.07
C PRO A 112 2.79 -19.00 -5.59
N VAL A 113 3.90 -19.68 -5.30
CA VAL A 113 4.37 -19.93 -3.92
C VAL A 113 4.56 -18.61 -3.16
N LEU A 114 5.19 -17.63 -3.81
CA LEU A 114 5.44 -16.32 -3.22
C LEU A 114 4.16 -15.48 -3.14
N GLN A 115 3.22 -15.64 -4.08
CA GLN A 115 1.91 -14.98 -3.98
C GLN A 115 1.17 -15.42 -2.72
N ASN A 116 1.10 -16.73 -2.47
CA ASN A 116 0.46 -17.30 -1.29
C ASN A 116 1.14 -16.85 -0.01
N TYR A 117 2.48 -16.88 0.03
CA TYR A 117 3.23 -16.42 1.19
C TYR A 117 2.98 -14.93 1.50
N LEU A 118 3.06 -14.06 0.49
CA LEU A 118 2.89 -12.61 0.66
C LEU A 118 1.46 -12.23 1.01
N SER A 119 0.47 -12.81 0.33
CA SER A 119 -0.95 -12.58 0.64
C SER A 119 -1.29 -13.04 2.05
N ARG A 120 -0.83 -14.23 2.47
CA ARG A 120 -1.01 -14.73 3.84
C ARG A 120 -0.36 -13.83 4.89
N ALA A 121 0.88 -13.40 4.66
CA ALA A 121 1.57 -12.51 5.58
C ALA A 121 0.82 -11.18 5.76
N TYR A 122 0.32 -10.62 4.65
CA TYR A 122 -0.49 -9.40 4.67
C TYR A 122 -1.84 -9.59 5.38
N LEU A 123 -2.57 -10.66 5.06
CA LEU A 123 -3.85 -10.96 5.68
C LEU A 123 -3.72 -11.26 7.18
N THR A 124 -2.65 -11.93 7.59
CA THR A 124 -2.33 -12.16 9.01
C THR A 124 -2.07 -10.85 9.75
N TYR A 125 -1.33 -9.93 9.10
CA TYR A 125 -1.15 -8.59 9.64
C TYR A 125 -2.49 -7.87 9.77
N LYS A 126 -3.33 -7.91 8.74
CA LYS A 126 -4.64 -7.25 8.73
C LYS A 126 -5.66 -7.83 9.70
N GLN A 127 -5.65 -9.13 9.92
CA GLN A 127 -6.47 -9.76 10.96
C GLN A 127 -6.16 -9.18 12.34
N LYS A 128 -4.88 -8.95 12.65
CA LYS A 128 -4.44 -8.33 13.92
C LYS A 128 -4.75 -6.82 13.97
N ASP A 129 -4.50 -6.12 12.88
CA ASP A 129 -4.73 -4.66 12.74
C ASP A 129 -6.21 -4.30 12.90
N LEU A 130 -7.10 -5.12 12.34
CA LEU A 130 -8.56 -4.94 12.39
C LEU A 130 -9.21 -5.55 13.64
N ASN A 131 -8.45 -6.27 14.48
CA ASN A 131 -8.94 -6.97 15.67
C ASN A 131 -10.16 -7.85 15.39
N LEU A 132 -10.06 -8.73 14.40
CA LEU A 132 -11.16 -9.59 13.95
C LEU A 132 -11.54 -10.65 14.99
N GLU A 133 -12.82 -10.97 15.07
CA GLU A 133 -13.35 -12.03 15.95
C GLU A 133 -12.94 -13.44 15.45
N GLU A 134 -12.99 -14.46 16.32
CA GLU A 134 -12.55 -15.82 15.96
C GLU A 134 -13.36 -16.47 14.83
N ASN A 135 -14.64 -16.11 14.73
CA ASN A 135 -15.57 -16.54 13.69
C ASN A 135 -15.43 -15.73 12.39
N GLU A 136 -14.64 -14.65 12.38
CA GLU A 136 -14.46 -13.80 11.22
C GLU A 136 -13.28 -14.26 10.37
N LYS A 137 -13.50 -14.28 9.05
CA LYS A 137 -12.51 -14.61 8.04
C LYS A 137 -12.22 -13.39 7.19
N ILE A 138 -11.02 -13.33 6.65
CA ILE A 138 -10.55 -12.22 5.82
C ILE A 138 -10.01 -12.74 4.48
N GLU A 139 -10.37 -12.05 3.42
CA GLU A 139 -9.93 -12.30 2.05
C GLU A 139 -9.41 -11.02 1.42
N LEU A 140 -8.34 -11.13 0.63
CA LEU A 140 -7.88 -10.08 -0.26
C LEU A 140 -8.53 -10.27 -1.63
N HIS A 141 -9.28 -9.26 -2.07
CA HIS A 141 -9.97 -9.25 -3.36
C HIS A 141 -9.22 -8.33 -4.31
N ARG A 142 -8.91 -8.84 -5.51
CA ARG A 142 -8.47 -8.02 -6.66
C ARG A 142 -9.59 -8.01 -7.68
N ASN A 143 -10.17 -6.84 -7.88
CA ASN A 143 -11.18 -6.57 -8.89
C ASN A 143 -10.50 -5.93 -10.10
N SER A 144 -10.38 -6.68 -11.20
CA SER A 144 -9.92 -6.14 -12.47
C SER A 144 -11.11 -5.87 -13.38
N ALA A 145 -11.02 -4.82 -14.20
CA ALA A 145 -11.92 -4.63 -15.33
C ALA A 145 -11.60 -5.65 -16.43
N THR A 146 -11.79 -6.94 -16.15
CA THR A 146 -11.76 -7.97 -17.17
C THR A 146 -12.88 -7.66 -18.17
N ILE A 147 -12.58 -7.65 -19.47
CA ILE A 147 -13.64 -7.73 -20.48
C ILE A 147 -14.31 -9.08 -20.29
N VAL A 148 -15.41 -9.13 -19.54
CA VAL A 148 -16.26 -10.32 -19.44
C VAL A 148 -16.94 -10.47 -20.81
N LEU A 149 -16.32 -11.26 -21.70
CA LEU A 149 -16.96 -11.66 -22.94
C LEU A 149 -17.96 -12.79 -22.66
N LYS A 150 -19.23 -12.45 -22.95
CA LYS A 150 -20.42 -13.29 -23.18
C LYS A 150 -21.25 -13.74 -21.96
N ASP A 151 -22.51 -13.33 -22.03
CA ASP A 151 -23.71 -14.00 -21.49
C ASP A 151 -23.91 -14.05 -19.97
N GLN A 152 -24.00 -12.88 -19.31
CA GLN A 152 -24.67 -12.82 -18.00
C GLN A 152 -25.98 -12.01 -18.06
N PRO A 153 -27.11 -12.61 -17.61
CA PRO A 153 -28.40 -11.92 -17.58
C PRO A 153 -28.43 -10.91 -16.44
N ASN A 154 -28.74 -9.67 -16.80
CA ASN A 154 -29.29 -8.55 -16.01
C ASN A 154 -29.05 -8.54 -14.48
N ASN A 155 -28.34 -7.48 -14.05
CA ASN A 155 -28.34 -6.87 -12.71
C ASN A 155 -27.46 -7.49 -11.61
N VAL A 156 -26.21 -7.84 -11.90
CA VAL A 156 -25.16 -7.96 -10.87
C VAL A 156 -24.21 -6.76 -10.98
N PRO A 157 -23.92 -6.04 -9.87
CA PRO A 157 -23.00 -4.91 -9.90
C PRO A 157 -21.62 -5.33 -10.44
N THR A 158 -21.06 -4.40 -11.20
CA THR A 158 -19.84 -4.42 -11.99
C THR A 158 -18.63 -5.00 -11.25
N ALA A 159 -17.91 -5.90 -11.94
CA ALA A 159 -16.65 -6.58 -11.57
C ALA A 159 -16.76 -7.60 -10.42
N LEU A 160 -16.99 -8.87 -10.77
CA LEU A 160 -16.63 -10.00 -9.92
C LEU A 160 -15.11 -9.95 -9.64
N PRO A 161 -14.64 -10.32 -8.43
CA PRO A 161 -13.22 -10.37 -8.14
C PRO A 161 -12.52 -11.32 -9.12
N THR A 162 -11.49 -10.80 -9.78
CA THR A 162 -10.69 -11.55 -10.74
C THR A 162 -9.78 -12.55 -10.02
N LEU A 163 -9.32 -12.20 -8.82
CA LEU A 163 -8.54 -13.07 -7.94
C LEU A 163 -8.94 -12.83 -6.47
N ILE A 164 -9.01 -13.92 -5.71
CA ILE A 164 -9.29 -13.92 -4.27
C ILE A 164 -8.16 -14.71 -3.59
N TRP A 165 -7.56 -14.12 -2.56
CA TRP A 165 -6.65 -14.82 -1.66
C TRP A 165 -7.29 -14.90 -0.26
N PRO A 166 -7.72 -16.09 0.20
CA PRO A 166 -8.21 -16.27 1.56
C PRO A 166 -7.06 -16.46 2.56
N LEU A 167 -7.31 -16.07 3.82
CA LEU A 167 -6.45 -16.48 4.93
C LEU A 167 -6.86 -17.90 5.37
N ASP A 168 -6.37 -18.91 4.65
CA ASP A 168 -6.65 -20.30 4.96
C ASP A 168 -5.71 -20.82 6.08
N PRO A 169 -6.22 -21.35 7.20
CA PRO A 169 -5.38 -21.87 8.28
C PRO A 169 -4.59 -23.14 7.91
N GLU A 170 -5.00 -23.90 6.89
CA GLU A 170 -4.50 -25.27 6.63
C GLU A 170 -3.30 -25.38 5.67
N GLN A 171 -2.83 -24.30 5.05
CA GLN A 171 -1.59 -24.36 4.26
C GLN A 171 -0.39 -24.17 5.20
N GLU A 172 0.12 -25.26 5.77
CA GLU A 172 1.45 -25.27 6.38
C GLU A 172 2.51 -24.80 5.36
N ALA A 173 3.57 -24.16 5.88
CA ALA A 173 4.68 -23.63 5.10
C ALA A 173 5.22 -24.69 4.13
N PRO A 174 5.84 -24.30 2.98
CA PRO A 174 6.51 -25.28 2.14
C PRO A 174 7.48 -26.08 3.02
N GLU A 175 7.30 -27.40 3.07
CA GLU A 175 8.29 -28.30 3.64
C GLU A 175 9.64 -27.94 3.00
N GLU A 176 10.59 -27.55 3.84
CA GLU A 176 11.98 -27.39 3.42
C GLU A 176 12.40 -28.74 2.84
N GLY A 177 12.65 -28.77 1.52
CA GLY A 177 13.09 -29.98 0.84
C GLY A 177 14.38 -30.50 1.44
N GLU A 178 14.39 -31.79 1.76
CA GLU A 178 15.60 -32.60 2.02
C GLU A 178 16.56 -32.60 0.83
#